data_AF-D0NEC2-F1
#
_entry.id   AF-D0NEC2-F1
#
_cell.length_a   1.000
_cell.length_b   1.000
_cell.length_c   1.000
_cell.angle_alpha   90.00
_cell.angle_beta   90.00
_cell.angle_gamma   90.00
#
_symmetry.space_group_name_H-M   'P 1'
#
loop_
_entity.id
_entity.type
_entity.pdbx_description
1 polymer ?
#
loop_
_entity_poly.entity_id
_entity_poly.type
_entity_poly.pdbx_seq_one_letter_code
_entity_poly.pdbx_strand_id
1 'polypeptide(L)'
;MTHCTIDVNISEYVSESPDDKKASGRLIRAEDRVKGKVSGRVYKTYFDETGFNGIVVIVVIVVAYIAGQAARTVVDWWPGHWARNMPRRGVDPTYSNTTFGMWYLGFLALCSVLSFGRALTIIESCVRSSQNMHDELFRRVLKAPVTQYFDVTPMGQILNRFSNDLDQMDTMLPQEYQLLLQNVSLAFGALAVSALASYWIALTEIKRLEGVTRTPVYNLFSETLSGLATIRAFCMRDNFIELNRRVPLGLTCCQFSLFSSSRSIS
;
A
#
# COMPACT_ATOMS: atom_id res chain seq x y z
N MET A 1 24.89 0.08 -24.78
CA MET A 1 25.31 1.48 -24.55
C MET A 1 24.59 2.30 -25.61
N THR A 2 23.36 2.70 -25.31
CA THR A 2 22.42 3.20 -26.31
C THR A 2 22.10 4.64 -25.93
N HIS A 3 22.72 5.59 -26.64
CA HIS A 3 22.40 7.00 -26.55
C HIS A 3 20.98 7.21 -27.08
N CYS A 4 20.10 7.74 -26.25
CA CYS A 4 18.80 8.25 -26.68
C CYS A 4 18.88 9.78 -26.66
N THR A 5 19.21 10.37 -27.80
CA THR A 5 19.02 11.81 -28.03
C THR A 5 17.52 12.06 -28.16
N ILE A 6 17.01 13.03 -27.41
CA ILE A 6 15.64 13.51 -27.54
C ILE A 6 15.71 14.73 -28.45
N ASP A 7 15.51 14.52 -29.74
CA ASP A 7 15.26 15.61 -30.69
C ASP A 7 13.77 15.98 -30.62
N VAL A 8 13.43 17.02 -29.88
CA VAL A 8 12.11 17.65 -29.97
C VAL A 8 12.19 18.72 -31.05
N ASN A 9 11.61 18.45 -32.22
CA ASN A 9 11.48 19.43 -33.29
C ASN A 9 10.37 20.44 -32.92
N ILE A 10 10.75 21.57 -32.32
CA ILE A 10 9.87 22.69 -31.90
C ILE A 10 9.97 23.82 -32.93
N SER A 11 9.86 23.52 -34.23
CA SER A 11 10.06 24.53 -35.28
C SER A 11 8.77 25.09 -35.91
N GLU A 12 7.57 24.65 -35.52
CA GLU A 12 6.37 24.95 -36.35
C GLU A 12 5.21 25.70 -35.65
N TYR A 13 5.37 26.18 -34.41
CA TYR A 13 4.32 26.98 -33.76
C TYR A 13 4.88 28.13 -32.92
N VAL A 14 5.41 29.17 -33.57
CA VAL A 14 5.55 30.49 -32.94
C VAL A 14 5.08 31.55 -33.95
N SER A 15 3.82 31.97 -33.81
CA SER A 15 3.34 33.20 -34.42
C SER A 15 3.98 34.38 -33.67
N GLU A 16 4.84 35.14 -34.35
CA GLU A 16 5.50 36.34 -33.81
C GLU A 16 4.47 37.34 -33.27
N SER A 17 4.56 37.63 -31.96
CA SER A 17 3.78 38.67 -31.30
C SER A 17 4.57 39.99 -31.31
N PRO A 18 3.89 41.16 -31.34
CA PRO A 18 4.54 42.48 -31.46
C PRO A 18 5.47 42.86 -30.29
N ASP A 19 5.54 42.07 -29.22
CA ASP A 19 6.45 42.26 -28.09
C ASP A 19 7.90 41.80 -28.38
N ASP A 20 8.14 40.94 -29.38
CA ASP A 20 9.49 40.42 -29.69
C ASP A 20 10.45 41.50 -30.22
N LYS A 21 9.92 42.57 -30.82
CA LYS A 21 10.75 43.67 -31.35
C LYS A 21 11.44 44.50 -30.25
N LYS A 22 10.95 44.45 -29.00
CA LYS A 22 11.62 45.09 -27.84
C LYS A 22 12.70 44.20 -27.19
N ALA A 23 12.79 42.92 -27.55
CA ALA A 23 13.75 41.97 -26.97
C ALA A 23 15.09 41.90 -27.73
N SER A 24 15.18 42.45 -28.95
CA SER A 24 16.35 42.35 -29.85
C SER A 24 17.66 42.96 -29.33
N GLY A 25 17.67 43.61 -28.16
CA GLY A 25 18.87 44.16 -27.51
C GLY A 25 19.14 43.63 -26.10
N ARG A 26 18.34 42.68 -25.60
CA ARG A 26 18.48 42.15 -24.23
C ARG A 26 19.22 40.80 -24.27
N LEU A 27 20.53 40.85 -24.08
CA LEU A 27 21.42 39.67 -24.00
C LEU A 27 21.02 38.71 -22.88
N ILE A 28 20.35 39.20 -21.83
CA ILE A 28 19.90 38.37 -20.71
C ILE A 28 18.53 37.76 -21.03
N ARG A 29 18.52 36.44 -21.25
CA ARG A 29 17.30 35.66 -21.44
C ARG A 29 16.56 35.53 -20.10
N ALA A 30 15.24 35.79 -20.09
CA ALA A 30 14.42 35.53 -18.92
C ALA A 30 14.31 34.01 -18.68
N GLU A 31 14.23 33.59 -17.42
CA GLU A 31 14.20 32.17 -17.05
C GLU A 31 13.01 31.44 -17.67
N ASP A 32 13.28 30.41 -18.48
CA ASP A 32 12.23 29.54 -19.01
C ASP A 32 11.63 28.71 -17.87
N ARG A 33 10.37 29.00 -17.53
CA ARG A 33 9.59 28.24 -16.55
C ARG A 33 8.53 27.42 -17.26
N VAL A 34 8.77 26.12 -17.39
CA VAL A 34 7.76 25.19 -17.91
C VAL A 34 6.64 25.06 -16.88
N LYS A 35 5.46 25.61 -17.19
CA LYS A 35 4.23 25.45 -16.39
C LYS A 35 3.46 24.26 -16.93
N GLY A 36 3.31 23.19 -16.16
CA GLY A 36 2.57 22.00 -16.60
C GLY A 36 2.69 20.81 -15.65
N LYS A 37 2.08 19.68 -16.06
CA LYS A 37 2.16 18.40 -15.33
C LYS A 37 3.56 17.80 -15.52
N VAL A 38 4.23 17.48 -14.42
CA VAL A 38 5.52 16.78 -14.46
C VAL A 38 5.32 15.35 -14.98
N SER A 39 6.06 14.98 -16.02
CA SER A 39 6.00 13.63 -16.58
C SER A 39 6.66 12.61 -15.65
N GLY A 40 6.09 11.40 -15.55
CA GLY A 40 6.66 10.28 -14.81
C GLY A 40 8.10 9.92 -15.22
N ARG A 41 8.51 10.31 -16.43
CA ARG A 41 9.89 10.18 -16.90
C ARG A 41 10.87 10.97 -16.04
N VAL A 42 10.49 12.15 -15.55
CA VAL A 42 11.36 13.00 -14.71
C VAL A 42 11.69 12.30 -13.40
N TYR A 43 10.69 11.66 -12.79
CA TYR A 43 10.86 10.84 -11.60
C TYR A 43 11.78 9.64 -11.85
N LYS A 44 11.62 8.97 -12.99
CA LYS A 44 12.51 7.86 -13.36
C LYS A 44 13.96 8.35 -13.53
N THR A 45 14.17 9.47 -14.22
CA THR A 45 15.50 10.04 -14.43
C THR A 45 16.16 10.39 -13.10
N TYR A 46 15.42 10.95 -12.13
CA TYR A 46 15.95 11.20 -10.78
C TYR A 46 16.53 9.93 -10.14
N PHE A 47 15.78 8.82 -10.15
CA PHE A 47 16.28 7.55 -9.59
C PHE A 47 17.33 6.84 -10.46
N ASP A 48 17.34 7.07 -11.78
CA ASP A 48 18.38 6.56 -12.68
C ASP A 48 19.77 7.17 -12.35
N GLU A 49 19.82 8.41 -11.84
CA GLU A 49 21.05 9.06 -11.40
C GLU A 49 21.65 8.41 -10.12
N THR A 50 20.95 7.50 -9.45
CA THR A 50 21.52 6.76 -8.30
C THR A 50 22.62 5.76 -8.74
N GLY A 51 22.82 5.52 -10.04
CA GLY A 51 23.89 4.67 -10.58
C GLY A 51 23.52 3.18 -10.73
N PHE A 52 22.30 2.81 -10.38
CA PHE A 52 21.66 1.54 -10.74
C PHE A 52 20.48 1.81 -11.68
N ASN A 53 19.90 0.79 -12.28
CA ASN A 53 18.65 0.95 -13.04
C ASN A 53 17.57 1.52 -12.09
N GLY A 54 17.06 2.72 -12.36
CA GLY A 54 16.18 3.45 -11.43
C GLY A 54 14.89 2.70 -11.10
N ILE A 55 14.44 1.82 -11.99
CA ILE A 55 13.30 0.92 -11.71
C ILE A 55 13.62 -0.03 -10.55
N VAL A 56 14.84 -0.56 -10.48
CA VAL A 56 15.25 -1.49 -9.42
C VAL A 56 15.27 -0.77 -8.08
N VAL A 57 15.81 0.46 -8.03
CA VAL A 57 15.84 1.28 -6.81
C VAL A 57 14.43 1.55 -6.30
N ILE A 58 13.51 1.95 -7.18
CA ILE A 58 12.10 2.18 -6.83
C ILE A 58 11.46 0.90 -6.28
N VAL A 59 11.68 -0.25 -6.93
CA VAL A 59 11.14 -1.54 -6.46
C VAL A 59 11.67 -1.90 -5.07
N VAL A 60 12.96 -1.72 -4.81
CA VAL A 60 13.57 -2.00 -3.50
C VAL A 60 12.96 -1.12 -2.41
N ILE A 61 12.79 0.18 -2.68
CA ILE A 61 12.17 1.12 -1.73
C ILE A 61 10.72 0.71 -1.44
N VAL A 62 9.93 0.40 -2.48
CA VAL A 62 8.53 -0.01 -2.32
C VAL A 62 8.42 -1.30 -1.51
N VAL A 63 9.25 -2.31 -1.81
CA VAL A 63 9.27 -3.58 -1.08
C VAL A 63 9.67 -3.36 0.38
N ALA A 64 10.67 -2.52 0.66
CA ALA A 64 11.07 -2.18 2.02
C ALA A 64 9.95 -1.49 2.80
N TYR A 65 9.17 -0.61 2.17
CA TYR A 65 8.01 0.05 2.77
C TYR A 65 6.87 -0.93 3.05
N ILE A 66 6.57 -1.84 2.13
CA ILE A 66 5.55 -2.88 2.32
C ILE A 66 5.96 -3.83 3.46
N ALA A 67 7.21 -4.28 3.48
CA ALA A 67 7.72 -5.15 4.54
C ALA A 67 7.69 -4.47 5.91
N GLY A 68 8.12 -3.20 5.99
CA GLY A 68 8.04 -2.41 7.23
C GLY A 68 6.61 -2.12 7.67
N GLN A 69 5.66 -1.98 6.73
CA GLN A 69 4.25 -1.83 7.06
C GLN A 69 3.66 -3.13 7.60
N ALA A 70 3.97 -4.27 6.98
CA ALA A 70 3.53 -5.58 7.46
C ALA A 70 4.03 -5.88 8.88
N ALA A 71 5.31 -5.59 9.16
CA ALA A 71 5.88 -5.75 10.49
C ALA A 71 5.16 -4.89 11.54
N ARG A 72 4.82 -3.64 11.21
CA ARG A 72 4.01 -2.77 12.09
C ARG A 72 2.61 -3.32 12.33
N THR A 73 1.95 -3.81 11.29
CA THR A 73 0.62 -4.44 11.43
C THR A 73 0.67 -5.68 12.34
N VAL A 74 1.74 -6.47 12.30
CA VAL A 74 1.93 -7.60 13.22
C VAL A 74 2.09 -7.12 14.67
N VAL A 75 2.87 -6.06 14.90
CA VAL A 75 3.03 -5.44 16.22
C VAL A 75 1.69 -4.94 16.76
N ASP A 76 0.88 -4.28 15.94
CA ASP A 76 -0.45 -3.77 16.34
C ASP A 76 -1.46 -4.89 16.61
N TRP A 77 -1.37 -5.99 15.86
CA TRP A 77 -2.26 -7.15 16.01
C TRP A 77 -1.92 -8.00 17.26
N TRP A 78 -0.64 -8.08 17.63
CA TRP A 78 -0.14 -8.99 18.66
C TRP A 78 -0.83 -8.83 20.03
N PRO A 79 -1.06 -7.63 20.58
CA PRO A 79 -1.79 -7.47 21.84
C PRO A 79 -3.19 -8.08 21.81
N GLY A 80 -3.89 -8.00 20.67
CA GLY A 80 -5.21 -8.61 20.51
C GLY A 80 -5.15 -10.13 20.51
N HIS A 81 -4.11 -10.72 19.92
CA HIS A 81 -3.85 -12.15 20.00
C HIS A 81 -3.51 -12.59 21.44
N TRP A 82 -2.60 -11.87 22.09
CA TRP A 82 -2.21 -12.13 23.47
C TRP A 82 -3.42 -12.09 24.42
N ALA A 83 -4.29 -11.09 24.30
CA ALA A 83 -5.49 -10.96 25.13
C ALA A 83 -6.51 -12.11 24.95
N ARG A 84 -6.59 -12.73 23.76
CA ARG A 84 -7.50 -13.86 23.49
C ARG A 84 -6.98 -15.18 24.07
N ASN A 85 -5.66 -15.36 24.07
CA ASN A 85 -5.00 -16.59 24.51
C ASN A 85 -4.71 -16.60 26.02
N MET A 86 -4.99 -15.50 26.72
CA MET A 86 -4.76 -15.39 28.16
C MET A 86 -5.79 -16.20 28.96
N PRO A 87 -5.38 -17.14 29.84
CA PRO A 87 -6.31 -17.95 30.61
C PRO A 87 -7.16 -17.09 31.54
N ARG A 88 -8.48 -17.20 31.38
CA ARG A 88 -9.47 -16.48 32.20
C ARG A 88 -9.71 -17.28 33.50
N ARG A 89 -8.95 -16.94 34.55
CA ARG A 89 -8.92 -17.52 35.92
C ARG A 89 -8.09 -18.81 36.08
N GLY A 90 -7.15 -18.78 37.03
CA GLY A 90 -6.74 -19.96 37.82
C GLY A 90 -5.42 -20.65 37.50
N VAL A 91 -4.63 -20.20 36.52
CA VAL A 91 -3.32 -20.81 36.19
C VAL A 91 -2.22 -19.77 36.34
N ASP A 92 -1.05 -20.18 36.88
CA ASP A 92 0.10 -19.33 37.22
C ASP A 92 0.33 -18.18 36.23
N PRO A 93 0.07 -16.91 36.63
CA PRO A 93 0.14 -15.74 35.74
C PRO A 93 1.53 -15.47 35.17
N THR A 94 2.59 -16.01 35.76
CA THR A 94 3.96 -15.57 35.52
C THR A 94 4.58 -16.17 34.26
N TYR A 95 4.27 -17.43 33.93
CA TYR A 95 4.94 -18.13 32.81
C TYR A 95 4.35 -17.77 31.44
N SER A 96 3.02 -17.64 31.37
CA SER A 96 2.33 -17.25 30.12
C SER A 96 2.48 -15.75 29.82
N ASN A 97 2.71 -14.87 30.80
CA ASN A 97 2.87 -13.44 30.52
C ASN A 97 4.29 -13.07 30.07
N THR A 98 5.30 -13.71 30.65
CA THR A 98 6.70 -13.40 30.34
C THR A 98 7.08 -13.84 28.93
N THR A 99 6.69 -15.05 28.50
CA THR A 99 6.99 -15.56 27.15
C THR A 99 6.32 -14.72 26.05
N PHE A 100 5.04 -14.38 26.20
CA PHE A 100 4.32 -13.54 25.23
C PHE A 100 4.86 -12.10 25.21
N GLY A 101 5.28 -11.56 26.36
CA GLY A 101 5.96 -10.28 26.45
C GLY A 101 7.32 -10.26 25.74
N MET A 102 8.11 -11.33 25.86
CA MET A 102 9.40 -11.45 25.17
C MET A 102 9.23 -11.49 23.65
N TRP A 103 8.24 -12.21 23.12
CA TRP A 103 7.91 -12.17 21.69
C TRP A 103 7.49 -10.78 21.22
N TYR A 104 6.67 -10.07 22.01
CA TYR A 104 6.28 -8.70 21.70
C TYR A 104 7.49 -7.74 21.62
N LEU A 105 8.41 -7.83 22.59
CA LEU A 105 9.66 -7.08 22.57
C LEU A 105 10.51 -7.42 21.35
N GLY A 106 10.55 -8.71 20.95
CA GLY A 106 11.20 -9.15 19.72
C GLY A 106 10.60 -8.51 18.46
N PHE A 107 9.27 -8.47 18.34
CA PHE A 107 8.60 -7.81 17.22
C PHE A 107 8.84 -6.29 17.22
N LEU A 108 8.85 -5.64 18.39
CA LEU A 108 9.18 -4.22 18.51
C LEU A 108 10.62 -3.93 18.07
N ALA A 109 11.58 -4.77 18.49
CA ALA A 109 12.97 -4.63 18.10
C ALA A 109 13.13 -4.81 16.58
N LEU A 110 12.53 -5.86 16.02
CA LEU A 110 12.53 -6.10 14.58
C LEU A 110 11.90 -4.94 13.79
N CYS A 111 10.75 -4.43 14.25
CA CYS A 111 10.09 -3.28 13.64
C CYS A 111 10.95 -2.02 13.69
N SER A 112 11.65 -1.78 14.80
CA SER A 112 12.59 -0.66 14.95
C SER A 112 13.75 -0.78 13.97
N VAL A 113 14.35 -1.98 13.84
CA VAL A 113 15.45 -2.24 12.89
C VAL A 113 14.99 -2.03 11.45
N LEU A 114 13.82 -2.55 11.06
CA LEU A 114 13.27 -2.34 9.72
C LEU A 114 12.95 -0.86 9.43
N SER A 115 12.46 -0.13 10.44
CA SER A 115 12.19 1.30 10.32
C SER A 115 13.47 2.11 10.13
N PHE A 116 14.52 1.76 10.87
CA PHE A 116 15.84 2.37 10.71
C PHE A 116 16.45 2.03 9.35
N GLY A 117 16.37 0.77 8.92
CA GLY A 117 16.83 0.33 7.60
C GLY A 117 16.17 1.10 6.46
N ARG A 118 14.85 1.34 6.54
CA ARG A 118 14.13 2.18 5.58
C ARG A 118 14.66 3.61 5.54
N ALA A 119 14.91 4.22 6.69
CA ALA A 119 15.47 5.57 6.77
C ALA A 119 16.85 5.64 6.10
N LEU A 120 17.73 4.67 6.39
CA LEU A 120 19.06 4.59 5.77
C LEU A 120 18.97 4.44 4.25
N THR A 121 18.14 3.53 3.73
CA THR A 121 18.02 3.32 2.28
C THR A 121 17.57 4.57 1.53
N ILE A 122 16.69 5.39 2.12
CA ILE A 122 16.25 6.65 1.50
C ILE A 122 17.35 7.69 1.54
N ILE A 123 18.02 7.84 2.69
CA ILE A 123 19.10 8.81 2.84
C ILE A 123 20.24 8.48 1.87
N GLU A 124 20.65 7.22 1.78
CA GLU A 124 21.68 6.78 0.84
C GLU A 124 21.27 7.02 -0.62
N SER A 125 20.01 6.72 -0.98
CA SER A 125 19.50 6.97 -2.33
C SER A 125 19.48 8.47 -2.66
N CYS A 126 19.07 9.32 -1.71
CA CYS A 126 19.02 10.76 -1.89
C CYS A 126 20.42 11.37 -2.03
N VAL A 127 21.35 11.02 -1.13
CA VAL A 127 22.72 11.55 -1.16
C VAL A 127 23.42 11.14 -2.45
N ARG A 128 23.25 9.89 -2.87
CA ARG A 128 23.87 9.38 -4.10
C ARG A 128 23.28 10.03 -5.35
N SER A 129 21.95 10.21 -5.39
CA SER A 129 21.29 10.92 -6.49
C SER A 129 21.72 12.40 -6.55
N SER A 130 21.81 13.07 -5.42
CA SER A 130 22.26 14.46 -5.29
C SER A 130 23.67 14.65 -5.83
N GLN A 131 24.61 13.81 -5.39
CA GLN A 131 26.01 13.87 -5.85
C GLN A 131 26.12 13.67 -7.36
N ASN A 132 25.43 12.66 -7.91
CA ASN A 132 25.49 12.39 -9.34
C ASN A 132 24.81 13.49 -10.18
N MET A 133 23.67 14.02 -9.73
CA MET A 133 23.02 15.16 -10.40
C MET A 133 23.89 16.41 -10.34
N HIS A 134 24.53 16.68 -9.21
CA HIS A 134 25.46 17.80 -9.05
C HIS A 134 26.66 17.67 -10.00
N ASP A 135 27.28 16.49 -10.06
CA ASP A 135 28.43 16.23 -10.93
C ASP A 135 28.07 16.31 -12.43
N GLU A 136 26.90 15.80 -12.81
CA GLU A 136 26.42 15.86 -14.18
C GLU A 136 26.05 17.29 -14.58
N LEU A 137 25.37 18.04 -13.70
CA LEU A 137 25.07 19.46 -13.92
C LEU A 137 26.36 20.27 -14.05
N PHE A 138 27.33 20.06 -13.14
CA PHE A 138 28.63 20.70 -13.16
C PHE A 138 29.39 20.41 -14.46
N ARG A 139 29.43 19.14 -14.87
CA ARG A 139 30.07 18.73 -16.13
C ARG A 139 29.40 19.36 -17.35
N ARG A 140 28.07 19.49 -17.37
CA ARG A 140 27.34 20.14 -18.48
C ARG A 140 27.63 21.63 -18.55
N VAL A 141 27.71 22.31 -17.41
CA VAL A 141 28.06 23.74 -17.35
C VAL A 141 29.48 23.97 -17.85
N LEU A 142 30.46 23.15 -17.44
CA LEU A 142 31.84 23.28 -17.91
C LEU A 142 32.00 23.01 -19.42
N LYS A 143 31.12 22.20 -20.01
CA LYS A 143 31.14 21.89 -21.46
C LYS A 143 30.35 22.90 -22.30
N ALA A 144 29.60 23.80 -21.69
CA ALA A 144 28.79 24.76 -22.42
C ALA A 144 29.66 25.82 -23.11
N PRO A 145 29.32 26.24 -24.34
CA PRO A 145 30.06 27.27 -25.06
C PRO A 145 29.99 28.63 -24.33
N VAL A 146 31.16 29.25 -24.11
CA VAL A 146 31.32 30.50 -23.35
C VAL A 146 30.43 31.61 -23.91
N THR A 147 30.48 31.84 -25.22
CA THR A 147 29.83 32.97 -25.88
C THR A 147 28.31 32.88 -25.98
N GLN A 148 27.75 31.68 -25.86
CA GLN A 148 26.31 31.45 -26.06
C GLN A 148 25.58 31.17 -24.75
N TYR A 149 26.25 30.55 -23.77
CA TYR A 149 25.65 30.23 -22.49
C TYR A 149 26.02 31.27 -21.43
N PHE A 150 27.32 31.53 -21.20
CA PHE A 150 27.79 32.36 -20.09
C PHE A 150 27.57 33.86 -20.30
N ASP A 151 27.55 34.34 -21.55
CA ASP A 151 27.26 35.75 -21.86
C ASP A 151 25.75 36.08 -21.78
N VAL A 152 24.89 35.06 -21.88
CA VAL A 152 23.42 35.18 -21.96
C VAL A 152 22.75 34.90 -20.61
N THR A 153 23.33 34.02 -19.78
CA THR A 153 22.79 33.69 -18.45
C THR A 153 23.59 34.37 -17.33
N PRO A 154 22.95 35.16 -16.45
CA PRO A 154 23.65 35.80 -15.36
C PRO A 154 24.18 34.76 -14.37
N MET A 155 25.43 34.93 -13.91
CA MET A 155 26.09 34.00 -12.99
C MET A 155 25.28 33.69 -11.72
N GLY A 156 24.53 34.68 -11.21
CA GLY A 156 23.66 34.49 -10.05
C GLY A 156 22.53 33.46 -10.26
N GLN A 157 22.05 33.29 -11.49
CA GLN A 157 21.03 32.29 -11.82
C GLN A 157 21.60 30.87 -11.82
N ILE A 158 22.82 30.71 -12.36
CA ILE A 158 23.53 29.44 -12.32
C ILE A 158 23.78 29.05 -10.86
N LEU A 159 24.27 29.98 -10.04
CA LEU A 159 24.51 29.74 -8.62
C LEU A 159 23.21 29.39 -7.87
N ASN A 160 22.13 30.11 -8.12
CA ASN A 160 20.84 29.81 -7.48
C ASN A 160 20.33 28.41 -7.84
N ARG A 161 20.57 27.92 -9.06
CA ARG A 161 20.23 26.55 -9.47
C ARG A 161 21.10 25.49 -8.79
N PHE A 162 22.40 25.73 -8.64
CA PHE A 162 23.30 24.80 -7.93
C PHE A 162 23.04 24.75 -6.43
N SER A 163 22.68 25.87 -5.82
CA SER A 163 22.48 25.96 -4.39
C SER A 163 21.02 25.70 -4.00
N ASN A 164 20.11 26.60 -4.37
CA ASN A 164 18.76 26.63 -3.82
C ASN A 164 17.85 25.56 -4.45
N ASP A 165 17.93 25.36 -5.76
CA ASP A 165 17.06 24.38 -6.43
C ASP A 165 17.48 22.94 -6.10
N LEU A 166 18.79 22.67 -6.02
CA LEU A 166 19.33 21.37 -5.65
C LEU A 166 19.05 21.06 -4.16
N ASP A 167 19.23 22.03 -3.26
CA ASP A 167 18.90 21.88 -1.84
C ASP A 167 17.40 21.66 -1.61
N GLN A 168 16.53 22.42 -2.29
CA GLN A 168 15.08 22.20 -2.19
C GLN A 168 14.68 20.81 -2.69
N MET A 169 15.29 20.35 -3.77
CA MET A 169 15.04 19.01 -4.29
C MET A 169 15.48 17.94 -3.28
N ASP A 170 16.66 18.07 -2.69
CA ASP A 170 17.22 17.06 -1.77
C ASP A 170 16.59 17.08 -0.38
N THR A 171 16.03 18.20 0.06
CA THR A 171 15.35 18.30 1.36
C THR A 171 13.87 17.96 1.26
N MET A 172 13.17 18.49 0.26
CA MET A 172 11.71 18.33 0.15
C MET A 172 11.32 16.98 -0.44
N LEU A 173 12.02 16.50 -1.47
CA LEU A 173 11.61 15.25 -2.14
C LEU A 173 11.62 14.04 -1.20
N PRO A 174 12.69 13.76 -0.42
CA PRO A 174 12.68 12.59 0.46
C PRO A 174 11.59 12.66 1.51
N GLN A 175 11.33 13.85 2.06
CA GLN A 175 10.28 14.08 3.06
C GLN A 175 8.89 13.79 2.47
N GLU A 176 8.58 14.35 1.31
CA GLU A 176 7.29 14.14 0.65
C GLU A 176 7.12 12.70 0.14
N TYR A 177 8.17 12.09 -0.39
CA TYR A 177 8.15 10.67 -0.78
C TYR A 177 7.94 9.74 0.41
N GLN A 178 8.62 10.00 1.52
CA GLN A 178 8.45 9.22 2.75
C GLN A 178 7.00 9.28 3.23
N LEU A 179 6.40 10.48 3.26
CA LEU A 179 5.01 10.66 3.67
C LEU A 179 4.05 9.97 2.70
N LEU A 180 4.24 10.14 1.39
CA LEU A 180 3.41 9.51 0.36
C LEU A 180 3.46 7.98 0.46
N LEU A 181 4.66 7.39 0.47
CA LEU A 181 4.84 5.95 0.54
C LEU A 181 4.30 5.39 1.85
N GLN A 182 4.43 6.13 2.96
CA GLN A 182 3.85 5.76 4.24
C GLN A 182 2.31 5.73 4.18
N ASN A 183 1.68 6.76 3.61
CA ASN A 183 0.22 6.86 3.51
C ASN A 183 -0.35 5.80 2.56
N VAL A 184 0.30 5.57 1.41
CA VAL A 184 -0.12 4.52 0.45
C VAL A 184 0.01 3.14 1.09
N SER A 185 1.13 2.86 1.76
CA SER A 185 1.33 1.57 2.45
C SER A 185 0.33 1.37 3.58
N LEU A 186 0.02 2.42 4.34
CA LEU A 186 -0.97 2.38 5.42
C LEU A 186 -2.38 2.12 4.87
N ALA A 187 -2.79 2.84 3.83
CA ALA A 187 -4.09 2.66 3.19
C ALA A 187 -4.25 1.24 2.62
N PHE A 188 -3.23 0.74 1.92
CA PHE A 188 -3.23 -0.62 1.40
C PHE A 188 -3.27 -1.67 2.52
N GLY A 189 -2.49 -1.46 3.58
CA GLY A 189 -2.50 -2.33 4.77
C GLY A 189 -3.86 -2.35 5.47
N ALA A 190 -4.49 -1.20 5.65
CA ALA A 190 -5.81 -1.08 6.26
C ALA A 190 -6.90 -1.78 5.42
N LEU A 191 -6.86 -1.61 4.10
CA LEU A 191 -7.78 -2.29 3.18
C LEU A 191 -7.56 -3.81 3.18
N ALA A 192 -6.31 -4.26 3.22
CA ALA A 192 -6.01 -5.69 3.29
C ALA A 192 -6.51 -6.30 4.61
N VAL A 193 -6.27 -5.65 5.74
CA VAL A 193 -6.73 -6.11 7.06
C VAL A 193 -8.25 -6.14 7.15
N SER A 194 -8.95 -5.11 6.67
CA SER A 194 -10.42 -5.05 6.70
C SER A 194 -11.05 -6.11 5.79
N ALA A 195 -10.49 -6.34 4.60
CA ALA A 195 -10.94 -7.39 3.70
C ALA A 195 -10.74 -8.79 4.31
N LEU A 196 -9.57 -9.05 4.90
CA LEU A 196 -9.27 -10.32 5.57
C LEU A 196 -10.19 -10.55 6.78
N ALA A 197 -10.41 -9.52 7.61
CA ALA A 197 -11.30 -9.60 8.76
C ALA A 197 -12.74 -9.93 8.31
N SER A 198 -13.24 -9.24 7.29
CA SER A 198 -14.58 -9.47 6.73
C SER A 198 -14.73 -10.89 6.18
N TYR A 199 -13.71 -11.38 5.47
CA TYR A 199 -13.68 -12.75 4.95
C TYR A 199 -13.73 -13.81 6.07
N TRP A 200 -12.92 -13.65 7.12
CA TRP A 200 -12.90 -14.56 8.27
C TRP A 200 -14.23 -14.60 9.02
N ILE A 201 -14.88 -13.44 9.20
CA ILE A 201 -16.19 -13.36 9.84
C ILE A 201 -17.23 -14.11 8.99
N ALA A 202 -17.25 -13.88 7.68
CA ALA A 202 -18.17 -14.55 6.76
C ALA A 202 -18.01 -16.09 6.79
N LEU A 203 -16.77 -16.58 6.77
CA LEU A 203 -16.50 -18.02 6.86
C LEU A 203 -16.98 -18.65 8.18
N THR A 204 -16.78 -17.93 9.28
CA THR A 204 -17.20 -18.40 10.61
C THR A 204 -18.73 -18.49 10.70
N GLU A 205 -19.42 -17.51 10.14
CA GLU A 205 -20.88 -17.49 10.10
C GLU A 205 -21.45 -18.61 9.22
N ILE A 206 -20.85 -18.89 8.06
CA ILE A 206 -21.26 -20.01 7.20
C ILE A 206 -21.14 -21.35 7.95
N LYS A 207 -20.01 -21.59 8.64
CA LYS A 207 -19.83 -22.82 9.44
C LYS A 207 -20.82 -22.92 10.59
N ARG A 208 -21.12 -21.79 11.25
CA ARG A 208 -22.13 -21.74 12.31
C ARG A 208 -23.51 -22.12 11.75
N LEU A 209 -23.88 -21.57 10.60
CA LEU A 209 -25.15 -21.86 9.93
C LEU A 209 -25.26 -23.33 9.48
N GLU A 210 -24.18 -23.91 8.97
CA GLU A 210 -24.12 -25.35 8.64
C GLU A 210 -24.37 -26.23 9.88
N GLY A 211 -23.84 -25.84 11.05
CA GLY A 211 -24.11 -26.54 12.31
C GLY A 211 -25.59 -26.45 12.74
N VAL A 212 -26.18 -25.26 12.66
CA VAL A 212 -27.58 -25.01 13.06
C VAL A 212 -28.56 -25.78 12.15
N THR A 213 -28.27 -25.88 10.85
CA THR A 213 -29.15 -26.58 9.89
C THR A 213 -29.11 -28.10 10.00
N ARG A 214 -27.99 -28.70 10.42
CA ARG A 214 -27.87 -30.16 10.59
C ARG A 214 -28.58 -30.69 11.84
N THR A 215 -28.58 -29.91 12.92
CA THR A 215 -29.15 -30.30 14.22
C THR A 215 -30.62 -30.79 14.15
N PRO A 216 -31.57 -30.05 13.55
CA PRO A 216 -32.97 -30.48 13.49
C PRO A 216 -33.19 -31.73 12.61
N VAL A 217 -32.37 -31.92 11.56
CA VAL A 217 -32.43 -33.13 10.72
C VAL A 217 -32.03 -34.36 11.52
N TYR A 218 -30.96 -34.26 12.32
CA TYR A 218 -30.55 -35.35 13.21
C TYR A 218 -31.59 -35.64 14.29
N ASN A 219 -32.20 -34.60 14.88
CA ASN A 219 -33.27 -34.77 15.87
C ASN A 219 -34.49 -35.49 15.27
N LEU A 220 -34.97 -35.05 14.09
CA LEU A 220 -36.10 -35.67 13.40
C LEU A 220 -35.81 -37.13 13.04
N PHE A 221 -34.59 -37.42 12.58
CA PHE A 221 -34.16 -38.77 12.26
C PHE A 221 -34.13 -39.67 13.50
N SER A 222 -33.61 -39.16 14.63
CA SER A 222 -33.58 -39.87 15.91
C SER A 222 -35.00 -40.15 16.46
N GLU A 223 -35.90 -39.18 16.34
CA GLU A 223 -37.31 -39.32 16.74
C GLU A 223 -38.03 -40.37 15.87
N THR A 224 -37.76 -40.35 14.56
CA THR A 224 -38.32 -41.33 13.62
C THR A 224 -37.83 -42.76 13.91
N LEU A 225 -36.55 -42.94 14.25
CA LEU A 225 -36.00 -44.24 14.62
C LEU A 225 -36.60 -44.78 15.92
N SER A 226 -36.74 -43.91 16.93
CA SER A 226 -37.32 -44.28 18.22
C SER A 226 -38.82 -44.57 18.13
N GLY A 227 -39.55 -43.81 17.29
CA GLY A 227 -40.98 -43.93 17.06
C GLY A 227 -41.40 -44.89 15.94
N LEU A 228 -40.46 -45.65 15.35
CA LEU A 228 -40.69 -46.39 14.11
C LEU A 228 -41.83 -47.42 14.21
N ALA A 229 -41.95 -48.10 15.34
CA ALA A 229 -43.03 -49.07 15.58
C ALA A 229 -44.42 -48.39 15.56
N THR A 230 -44.53 -47.24 16.23
CA THR A 230 -45.75 -46.43 16.27
C THR A 230 -46.12 -45.90 14.88
N ILE A 231 -45.15 -45.38 14.13
CA ILE A 231 -45.38 -44.86 12.77
C ILE A 231 -45.91 -45.95 11.84
N ARG A 232 -45.39 -47.18 11.97
CA ARG A 232 -45.88 -48.33 11.19
C ARG A 232 -47.27 -48.78 11.63
N ALA A 233 -47.55 -48.80 12.93
CA ALA A 233 -48.86 -49.19 13.45
C ALA A 233 -49.98 -48.23 13.00
N PHE A 234 -49.72 -46.92 12.95
CA PHE A 234 -50.67 -45.91 12.49
C PHE A 234 -50.62 -45.63 10.97
N CYS A 235 -49.79 -46.37 10.21
CA CYS A 235 -49.62 -46.19 8.76
C CYS A 235 -49.30 -44.73 8.33
N MET A 236 -48.59 -43.96 9.16
CA MET A 236 -48.28 -42.53 8.90
C MET A 236 -46.94 -42.29 8.18
N ARG A 237 -46.45 -43.28 7.42
CA ARG A 237 -45.13 -43.22 6.75
C ARG A 237 -45.00 -42.00 5.83
N ASP A 238 -46.03 -41.73 5.02
CA ASP A 238 -45.96 -40.67 3.99
C ASP A 238 -45.93 -39.27 4.60
N ASN A 239 -46.64 -39.04 5.72
CA ASN A 239 -46.59 -37.78 6.45
C ASN A 239 -45.19 -37.48 7.01
N PHE A 240 -44.50 -38.50 7.53
CA PHE A 240 -43.14 -38.35 8.04
C PHE A 240 -42.11 -38.15 6.92
N ILE A 241 -42.30 -38.78 5.76
CA ILE A 241 -41.47 -38.54 4.57
C ILE A 241 -41.62 -37.10 4.08
N GLU A 242 -42.85 -36.58 4.04
CA GLU A 242 -43.12 -35.20 3.67
C GLU A 242 -42.53 -34.21 4.68
N LEU A 243 -42.63 -34.50 5.98
CA LEU A 243 -42.00 -33.69 7.02
C LEU A 243 -40.47 -33.63 6.86
N ASN A 244 -39.83 -34.77 6.57
CA ASN A 244 -38.39 -34.85 6.34
C ASN A 244 -37.94 -34.08 5.09
N ARG A 245 -38.79 -33.95 4.06
CA ARG A 245 -38.50 -33.09 2.90
C ARG A 245 -38.67 -31.60 3.21
N ARG A 246 -39.63 -31.23 4.06
CA ARG A 246 -39.93 -29.82 4.37
C ARG A 246 -38.92 -29.16 5.30
N VAL A 247 -38.39 -29.88 6.29
CA VAL A 247 -37.47 -29.32 7.28
C VAL A 247 -36.20 -28.72 6.65
N PRO A 248 -35.46 -29.41 5.75
CA PRO A 248 -34.28 -28.85 5.08
C PRO A 248 -34.60 -27.63 4.20
N LEU A 249 -35.74 -27.65 3.50
CA LEU A 249 -36.16 -26.57 2.61
C LEU A 249 -36.53 -25.30 3.39
N GLY A 250 -37.24 -25.43 4.51
CA GLY A 250 -37.60 -24.31 5.38
C GLY A 250 -36.36 -23.65 6.01
N LEU A 251 -35.42 -24.45 6.48
CA LEU A 251 -34.15 -23.98 7.05
C LEU A 251 -33.31 -23.20 6.02
N THR A 252 -33.23 -23.71 4.79
CA THR A 252 -32.46 -23.04 3.71
C THR A 252 -33.10 -21.70 3.32
N CYS A 253 -34.43 -21.61 3.31
CA CYS A 253 -35.17 -20.40 2.96
C CYS A 253 -35.10 -19.31 4.05
N CYS A 254 -35.24 -19.68 5.32
CA CYS A 254 -35.06 -18.77 6.47
C CYS A 254 -33.62 -18.24 6.56
N GLN A 255 -32.64 -19.05 6.16
CA GLN A 255 -31.23 -18.65 6.17
C GLN A 255 -30.88 -17.64 5.07
N PHE A 256 -31.41 -17.82 3.86
CA PHE A 256 -31.22 -16.86 2.76
C PHE A 256 -31.85 -15.50 3.07
N SER A 257 -33.02 -15.50 3.70
CA SER A 257 -33.70 -14.26 4.10
C SER A 257 -32.94 -13.51 5.20
N LEU A 258 -32.45 -14.20 6.24
CA LEU A 258 -31.59 -13.63 7.27
C LEU A 258 -30.27 -13.06 6.71
N PHE A 259 -29.64 -13.75 5.76
CA PHE A 259 -28.43 -13.26 5.10
C PHE A 259 -28.69 -12.01 4.26
N SER A 260 -29.85 -11.92 3.59
CA SER A 260 -30.24 -10.72 2.84
C SER A 260 -30.48 -9.51 3.76
N SER A 261 -31.11 -9.72 4.92
CA SER A 261 -31.38 -8.65 5.88
C SER A 261 -30.11 -8.13 6.56
N SER A 262 -29.15 -9.01 6.87
CA SER A 262 -27.87 -8.59 7.46
C SER A 262 -26.99 -7.78 6.51
N ARG A 263 -27.16 -7.95 5.19
CA ARG A 263 -26.45 -7.19 4.15
C ARG A 263 -27.03 -5.79 3.92
N SER A 264 -28.25 -5.53 4.39
CA SER A 264 -28.95 -4.25 4.21
C SER A 264 -28.75 -3.27 5.37
N ILE A 265 -28.05 -3.67 6.44
CA ILE A 265 -27.85 -2.89 7.67
C ILE A 265 -26.38 -2.40 7.81
N SER A 266 -25.48 -2.79 6.90
CA SER A 266 -24.11 -2.26 6.84
C SER A 266 -23.90 -1.40 5.61
#